data_AF-A0A068M067-F1
#
_entry.id   AF-A0A068M067-F1
#
_cell.length_a   1.000
_cell.length_b   1.000
_cell.length_c   1.000
_cell.angle_alpha   90.00
_cell.angle_beta   90.00
_cell.angle_gamma   90.00
#
_symmetry.space_group_name_H-M   'P 1'
#
loop_
_entity.id
_entity.type
_entity.pdbx_description
1 polymer ?
#
loop_
_entity_poly.entity_id
_entity_poly.type
_entity_poly.pdbx_seq_one_letter_code
_entity_poly.pdbx_strand_id
1 'polypeptide(L)' 'MQSGSFTVKKVENIPSIAHEWIRKIKRETGYRPTRIEKVFLNSEKDITEEVRAIDEAPIPDIDIW' A
#
# COMPACT_ATOMS: atom_id res chain seq x y z
N MET A 1 6.19 9.44 -11.66
CA MET A 1 4.96 8.93 -11.02
C MET A 1 4.76 7.49 -11.46
N GLN A 2 4.46 6.58 -10.53
CA GLN A 2 4.02 5.22 -10.87
C GLN A 2 2.51 5.12 -10.67
N SER A 3 1.82 4.45 -11.58
CA SER A 3 0.37 4.20 -11.53
C SER A 3 0.08 2.76 -11.90
N GLY A 4 -0.97 2.19 -11.34
CA GLY A 4 -1.44 0.84 -11.66
C GLY A 4 -2.95 0.75 -11.52
N SER A 5 -3.55 -0.26 -12.15
CA SER A 5 -4.96 -0.62 -11.97
C SER A 5 -5.06 -1.98 -11.30
N PHE A 6 -6.01 -2.11 -10.39
CA PHE A 6 -6.28 -3.36 -9.68
C PHE A 6 -7.78 -3.47 -9.36
N THR A 7 -8.29 -4.69 -9.38
CA THR A 7 -9.69 -4.98 -9.08
C THR A 7 -9.85 -5.23 -7.59
N VAL A 8 -10.77 -4.49 -6.96
CA VAL A 8 -11.05 -4.62 -5.53
C VAL A 8 -12.46 -5.14 -5.30
N LYS A 9 -12.61 -6.14 -4.42
CA LYS A 9 -13.92 -6.73 -4.07
C LYS A 9 -14.70 -5.90 -3.05
N LYS A 10 -14.01 -5.19 -2.14
CA LYS A 10 -14.59 -4.34 -1.08
C LYS A 10 -13.80 -3.04 -0.94
N VAL A 11 -14.48 -1.91 -0.85
CA VAL A 11 -13.86 -0.58 -0.75
C VAL A 11 -12.90 -0.47 0.44
N GLU A 12 -13.23 -1.13 1.55
CA GLU A 12 -12.39 -1.19 2.76
C GLU A 12 -11.01 -1.82 2.54
N ASN A 13 -10.86 -2.68 1.52
CA ASN A 13 -9.61 -3.35 1.21
C ASN A 13 -8.70 -2.53 0.28
N ILE A 14 -9.16 -1.38 -0.21
CA ILE A 14 -8.40 -0.53 -1.14
C ILE A 14 -7.04 -0.14 -0.55
N PRO A 15 -6.94 0.35 0.71
CA PRO A 15 -5.65 0.73 1.28
C PRO A 15 -4.66 -0.43 1.38
N SER A 16 -5.14 -1.63 1.74
CA SER A 16 -4.32 -2.84 1.83
C SER A 16 -3.80 -3.28 0.47
N ILE A 17 -4.63 -3.26 -0.57
CA ILE A 17 -4.20 -3.63 -1.93
C ILE A 17 -3.22 -2.59 -2.49
N ALA A 18 -3.45 -1.29 -2.22
CA ALA A 18 -2.51 -0.24 -2.58
C ALA A 18 -1.16 -0.43 -1.88
N HIS A 19 -1.16 -0.81 -0.60
CA HIS A 19 0.06 -1.12 0.16
C HIS A 19 0.81 -2.33 -0.43
N GLU A 20 0.10 -3.41 -0.77
CA GLU A 20 0.70 -4.59 -1.42
C GLU A 20 1.35 -4.24 -2.77
N TRP A 21 0.68 -3.40 -3.57
CA TRP A 21 1.23 -2.90 -4.83
C TRP A 21 2.50 -2.08 -4.61
N ILE A 22 2.51 -1.18 -3.61
CA ILE A 22 3.70 -0.43 -3.23
C ILE A 22 4.82 -1.38 -2.76
N ARG A 23 4.51 -2.41 -1.96
CA ARG A 23 5.49 -3.44 -1.56
C ARG A 23 6.07 -4.19 -2.76
N LYS A 24 5.27 -4.48 -3.79
CA LYS A 24 5.74 -5.09 -5.02
C LYS A 24 6.75 -4.18 -5.74
N ILE A 25 6.45 -2.87 -5.84
CA ILE A 25 7.39 -1.89 -6.40
C ILE A 25 8.68 -1.82 -5.57
N LYS A 26 8.57 -1.79 -4.23
CA LYS A 26 9.73 -1.85 -3.33
C LYS A 26 10.58 -3.08 -3.65
N ARG A 27 9.97 -4.27 -3.79
CA ARG A 27 10.66 -5.52 -4.13
C ARG A 27 11.36 -5.44 -5.49
N GLU A 28 10.68 -4.96 -6.53
CA GLU A 28 11.24 -4.84 -7.89
C GLU A 28 12.41 -3.85 -7.95
N THR A 29 12.38 -2.82 -7.10
CA THR A 29 13.45 -1.80 -7.02
C THR A 29 14.58 -2.17 -6.05
N GLY A 30 14.54 -3.37 -5.44
CA GLY A 30 15.56 -3.85 -4.52
C GLY A 30 15.42 -3.35 -3.08
N TYR A 31 14.18 -3.18 -2.61
CA TYR A 31 13.82 -2.72 -1.26
C TYR A 31 14.49 -1.40 -0.86
N ARG A 32 14.70 -0.50 -1.82
CA ARG A 32 15.25 0.82 -1.53
C ARG A 32 14.34 1.57 -0.55
N PRO A 33 14.93 2.38 0.35
CA PRO A 33 14.16 3.25 1.21
C PRO A 33 13.29 4.15 0.35
N THR A 34 11.98 4.02 0.51
CA THR A 34 10.97 4.66 -0.32
C THR A 34 9.96 5.32 0.61
N ARG A 35 9.69 6.60 0.36
CA ARG A 35 8.73 7.39 1.11
C ARG A 35 7.41 7.45 0.34
N ILE A 36 6.32 7.06 0.97
CA ILE A 36 4.97 7.23 0.41
C ILE A 36 4.56 8.68 0.64
N GLU A 37 4.70 9.51 -0.39
CA GLU A 37 4.33 10.92 -0.34
C GLU A 37 2.83 11.13 -0.55
N LYS A 38 2.26 10.56 -1.62
CA LYS A 38 0.84 10.66 -1.96
C LYS A 38 0.34 9.40 -2.67
N VAL A 39 -0.89 9.00 -2.37
CA VAL A 39 -1.62 7.91 -3.03
C VAL A 39 -3.03 8.39 -3.37
N PHE A 40 -3.33 8.49 -4.67
CA PHE A 40 -4.65 8.88 -5.15
C PHE A 40 -5.39 7.69 -5.73
N LEU A 41 -6.59 7.42 -5.21
CA LEU A 41 -7.55 6.51 -5.78
C LEU A 41 -8.37 7.24 -6.85
N ASN A 42 -8.37 6.72 -8.08
CA ASN A 42 -9.11 7.26 -9.22
C ASN A 42 -8.87 8.77 -9.47
N SER A 43 -7.72 9.30 -9.04
CA SER A 43 -7.39 10.74 -9.09
C SER A 43 -8.32 11.67 -8.29
N GLU A 44 -9.22 11.12 -7.46
CA GLU A 44 -10.21 11.89 -6.71
C GLU A 44 -10.01 11.80 -5.20
N LYS A 45 -9.74 10.59 -4.69
CA LYS A 45 -9.64 10.35 -3.25
C LYS A 45 -8.18 10.18 -2.83
N ASP A 46 -7.71 11.02 -1.92
CA ASP A 46 -6.43 10.83 -1.25
C ASP A 46 -6.59 9.72 -0.18
N ILE A 47 -5.81 8.65 -0.31
CA ILE A 47 -5.78 7.50 0.61
C ILE A 47 -4.41 7.35 1.29
N THR A 48 -3.58 8.40 1.24
CA THR A 48 -2.19 8.35 1.70
C THR A 48 -2.07 7.95 3.16
N GLU A 49 -2.87 8.56 4.04
CA GLU A 49 -2.83 8.27 5.48
C GLU A 49 -3.29 6.85 5.80
N GLU A 50 -4.30 6.36 5.07
CA GLU A 50 -4.83 4.98 5.21
C GLU A 50 -3.75 3.95 4.84
N VAL A 51 -2.99 4.21 3.76
CA VAL A 51 -1.88 3.34 3.32
C VAL A 51 -0.67 3.45 4.25
N ARG A 52 -0.37 4.65 4.77
CA ARG A 52 0.74 4.86 5.71
C ARG A 52 0.47 4.15 7.04
N ALA A 53 -0.76 4.19 7.53
CA ALA A 53 -1.18 3.47 8.72
C ALA A 53 -0.92 1.95 8.60
N ILE A 54 -1.04 1.38 7.39
CA ILE A 54 -0.74 -0.04 7.12
C ILE A 54 0.78 -0.31 7.07
N ASP A 55 1.58 0.63 6.54
CA ASP A 55 3.05 0.49 6.50
C ASP A 55 3.67 0.64 7.90
N GLU A 56 3.10 1.49 8.75
CA GLU A 56 3.50 1.72 10.14
C GLU A 56 2.89 0.71 11.11
N ALA A 57 1.83 0.01 10.72
CA ALA A 57 1.24 -1.03 11.55
C ALA A 57 2.30 -2.09 11.87
N PRO A 58 2.52 -2.41 13.17
CA PRO A 58 3.39 -3.50 13.52
C PRO A 58 2.85 -4.76 12.84
N ILE A 59 3.75 -5.56 12.26
CA ILE A 59 3.40 -6.90 11.80
C ILE A 59 2.85 -7.59 13.06
N PRO A 60 1.55 -7.98 13.09
CA PRO A 60 1.06 -8.73 14.23
C PRO A 60 1.97 -9.95 14.37
N ASP A 61 2.41 -10.25 15.60
CA ASP A 61 3.15 -11.48 15.88
C ASP A 61 2.28 -12.64 15.41
N ILE A 62 2.51 -13.08 14.18
CA ILE A 62 1.97 -14.33 13.66
C ILE A 62 2.79 -15.36 14.42
N ASP A 63 2.22 -15.81 15.52
CA ASP A 63 2.71 -16.92 16.32
C ASP A 63 2.71 -18.15 15.39
N ILE A 64 3.83 -18.38 14.71
CA ILE A 64 4.05 -19.53 13.83
C ILE A 64 4.28 -20.72 14.76
N TRP A 65 3.20 -21.40 15.15
CA TRP A 65 3.24 -22.70 15.84
C TRP A 65 3.35 -23.85 14.85
#